data_AF-A0A2V9V071-F1
#
_entry.id   AF-A0A2V9V071-F1
#
_cell.length_a   1.000
_cell.length_b   1.000
_cell.length_c   1.000
_cell.angle_alpha   90.00
_cell.angle_beta   90.00
_cell.angle_gamma   90.00
#
_symmetry.space_group_name_H-M   'P 1'
#
loop_
_entity.id
_entity.type
_entity.pdbx_description
1 polymer ?
#
loop_
_entity_poly.entity_id
_entity_poly.type
_entity_poly.pdbx_seq_one_letter_code
_entity_poly.pdbx_strand_id
1 'polypeptide(L)'
;MREMVQGGEVDTSNLGCQPTVRKIRELDCHVALCTLCSLRLAAPSHKVAALNGGNLATAAPGTVIRSKSLQAKYVVWAMFGLMGLFVLLTRERTLLDSNSFLRQRYAAIPWLMLAHGIPGALALLLGVFQFSSRVRQRYLQVHRVMGRIYVGCVAISAPVAIAVSIALPIPTLSMASAIQATGWLLTTGTALYCIRTGRIQQHREWMIRSYPFAMVFVVVRAIVAIPAVARMGEVGIQTAVWSVIATACFLPSFVIAWQALAASRQLAKPRTV
;
A
#
# COMPACT_ATOMS: atom_id res chain seq x y z
N MET A 1 -11.63 -63.29 -46.12
CA MET A 1 -11.61 -64.34 -45.08
C MET A 1 -12.20 -63.73 -43.81
N ARG A 2 -13.49 -64.04 -43.54
CA ARG A 2 -14.27 -63.93 -42.27
C ARG A 2 -14.10 -62.65 -41.42
N GLU A 3 -15.04 -61.70 -41.44
CA GLU A 3 -16.26 -61.63 -40.59
C GLU A 3 -16.03 -61.82 -39.08
N MET A 4 -16.37 -60.78 -38.30
CA MET A 4 -17.37 -60.72 -37.21
C MET A 4 -17.23 -59.37 -36.47
N VAL A 5 -18.14 -58.40 -36.60
CA VAL A 5 -19.48 -58.29 -35.96
C VAL A 5 -19.41 -57.88 -34.49
N GLN A 6 -19.80 -56.62 -34.23
CA GLN A 6 -20.63 -56.08 -33.12
C GLN A 6 -20.36 -54.56 -33.06
N GLY A 7 -21.30 -53.63 -33.29
CA GLY A 7 -22.73 -53.64 -33.01
C GLY A 7 -22.96 -52.87 -31.71
N GLY A 8 -23.44 -51.63 -31.78
CA GLY A 8 -23.71 -50.82 -30.59
C GLY A 8 -24.03 -49.35 -30.88
N GLU A 9 -25.20 -49.13 -31.47
CA GLU A 9 -25.85 -47.82 -31.57
C GLU A 9 -26.19 -47.31 -30.16
N VAL A 10 -25.73 -46.11 -29.80
CA VAL A 10 -26.06 -45.46 -28.52
C VAL A 10 -27.04 -44.32 -28.78
N ASP A 11 -28.27 -44.63 -28.40
CA ASP A 11 -29.46 -43.80 -28.26
C ASP A 11 -29.18 -42.39 -27.72
N THR A 12 -29.43 -41.38 -28.54
CA THR A 12 -29.48 -39.97 -28.14
C THR A 12 -30.89 -39.62 -27.68
N SER A 13 -31.29 -40.13 -26.52
CA SER A 13 -32.46 -39.58 -25.84
C SER A 13 -32.34 -39.70 -24.32
N ASN A 14 -32.44 -38.54 -23.67
CA ASN A 14 -32.94 -38.39 -22.30
C ASN A 14 -31.97 -38.68 -21.13
N LEU A 15 -31.05 -37.76 -20.85
CA LEU A 15 -30.50 -37.58 -19.50
C LEU A 15 -30.41 -36.09 -19.11
N GLY A 16 -31.36 -35.68 -18.27
CA GLY A 16 -31.02 -35.00 -17.02
C GLY A 16 -30.53 -33.55 -17.09
N CYS A 17 -31.49 -32.63 -17.01
CA CYS A 17 -31.31 -31.28 -16.48
C CYS A 17 -30.74 -31.33 -15.04
N GLN A 18 -29.51 -30.83 -14.81
CA GLN A 18 -29.00 -30.44 -13.49
C GLN A 18 -28.07 -29.20 -13.62
N PRO A 19 -28.09 -28.25 -12.65
CA PRO A 19 -27.55 -26.90 -12.83
C PRO A 19 -26.15 -26.73 -12.21
N THR A 20 -25.13 -26.47 -13.03
CA THR A 20 -23.72 -26.30 -12.59
C THR A 20 -23.22 -24.85 -12.56
N VAL A 21 -24.11 -23.86 -12.33
CA VAL A 21 -23.71 -22.44 -12.23
C VAL A 21 -24.01 -21.82 -10.85
N ARG A 22 -24.62 -22.57 -9.91
CA ARG A 22 -25.08 -21.99 -8.63
C ARG A 22 -24.04 -21.96 -7.50
N LYS A 23 -22.91 -22.68 -7.61
CA LYS A 23 -21.99 -22.88 -6.47
C LYS A 23 -20.80 -21.90 -6.37
N ILE A 24 -20.65 -20.98 -7.33
CA ILE A 24 -19.64 -19.90 -7.25
C ILE A 24 -20.22 -18.61 -6.62
N ARG A 25 -21.54 -18.47 -6.52
CA ARG A 25 -22.18 -17.30 -5.86
C ARG A 25 -22.31 -17.39 -4.34
N GLU A 26 -22.04 -18.54 -3.72
CA GLU A 26 -22.19 -18.70 -2.27
C GLU A 26 -20.94 -18.31 -1.47
N LEU A 27 -19.74 -18.29 -2.08
CA LEU A 27 -18.53 -17.83 -1.40
C LEU A 27 -18.45 -16.30 -1.22
N ASP A 28 -19.20 -15.54 -2.01
CA ASP A 28 -19.27 -14.06 -1.89
C ASP A 28 -20.28 -13.60 -0.83
N CYS A 29 -21.15 -14.48 -0.33
CA CYS A 29 -22.23 -14.10 0.58
C CYS A 29 -21.78 -13.95 2.05
N HIS A 30 -20.74 -14.67 2.48
CA HIS A 30 -20.23 -14.60 3.85
C HIS A 30 -19.42 -13.32 4.15
N VAL A 31 -18.85 -12.67 3.13
CA VAL A 31 -18.17 -11.36 3.30
C VAL A 31 -19.17 -10.19 3.19
N ALA A 32 -20.25 -10.37 2.43
CA ALA A 32 -21.30 -9.36 2.26
C ALA A 32 -22.16 -9.15 3.53
N LEU A 33 -22.44 -10.21 4.31
CA LEU A 33 -23.30 -10.08 5.50
C LEU A 33 -22.68 -9.24 6.64
N CYS A 34 -21.35 -9.25 6.80
CA CYS A 34 -20.69 -8.42 7.82
C CYS A 34 -20.69 -6.91 7.49
N THR A 35 -20.86 -6.55 6.21
CA THR A 35 -20.80 -5.13 5.78
C THR A 35 -22.15 -4.42 5.94
N LEU A 36 -23.26 -5.17 5.96
CA LEU A 36 -24.62 -4.61 6.05
C LEU A 36 -25.09 -4.30 7.48
N CYS A 37 -24.42 -4.80 8.51
CA CYS A 37 -24.78 -4.53 9.92
C CYS A 37 -24.38 -3.11 10.40
N SER A 38 -23.58 -2.36 9.62
CA SER A 38 -23.11 -1.01 9.97
C SER A 38 -23.98 0.14 9.45
N LEU A 39 -25.14 -0.16 8.83
CA LEU A 39 -25.94 0.82 8.06
C LEU A 39 -27.27 1.25 8.70
N ARG A 40 -27.51 0.95 9.99
CA ARG A 40 -28.63 1.54 10.74
C ARG A 40 -28.10 2.34 11.93
N LEU A 41 -28.08 3.66 11.79
CA LEU A 41 -28.41 4.68 12.81
C LEU A 41 -27.90 6.06 12.36
N ALA A 42 -28.69 6.73 11.54
CA ALA A 42 -28.65 8.18 11.39
C ALA A 42 -30.06 8.67 11.02
N ALA A 43 -30.93 8.75 12.02
CA ALA A 43 -32.15 9.54 11.95
C ALA A 43 -31.98 10.78 12.86
N PRO A 44 -32.44 11.97 12.46
CA PRO A 44 -32.21 13.21 13.18
C PRO A 44 -33.24 13.37 14.31
N SER A 45 -32.79 13.54 15.55
CA SER A 45 -33.69 13.90 16.66
C SER A 45 -33.76 15.41 16.84
N HIS A 46 -34.99 15.92 16.73
CA HIS A 46 -35.38 17.29 17.06
C HIS A 46 -35.04 17.61 18.53
N LYS A 47 -34.44 18.78 18.77
CA LYS A 47 -34.25 19.33 20.11
C LYS A 47 -35.54 20.03 20.55
N VAL A 48 -36.21 19.48 21.55
CA VAL A 48 -37.16 20.22 22.40
C VAL A 48 -36.39 20.72 23.61
N ALA A 49 -36.36 22.04 23.78
CA ALA A 49 -35.77 22.71 24.93
C ALA A 49 -36.75 22.63 26.12
N ALA A 50 -36.31 22.04 27.22
CA ALA A 50 -36.95 22.19 28.52
C ALA A 50 -35.89 22.73 29.49
N LEU A 51 -36.11 23.97 29.92
CA LEU A 51 -35.37 24.61 31.01
C LEU A 51 -35.89 24.04 32.32
N ASN A 52 -35.01 23.48 33.15
CA ASN A 52 -35.24 23.50 34.59
C ASN A 52 -33.91 23.57 35.34
N GLY A 53 -33.86 24.47 36.32
CA GLY A 53 -32.66 24.86 37.05
C GLY A 53 -32.20 23.86 38.11
N GLY A 54 -30.97 24.07 38.58
CA GLY A 54 -30.43 23.42 39.77
C GLY A 54 -29.03 22.86 39.59
N ASN A 55 -28.09 23.48 40.32
CA ASN A 55 -26.74 23.02 40.66
C ASN A 55 -25.60 23.40 39.71
N LEU A 56 -24.95 24.52 40.06
CA LEU A 56 -23.54 24.78 39.80
C LEU A 56 -22.68 23.70 40.48
N ALA A 57 -22.49 22.58 39.82
CA ALA A 57 -21.32 21.75 40.04
C ALA A 57 -20.22 22.28 39.11
N THR A 58 -19.21 22.93 39.70
CA THR A 58 -17.96 23.28 39.02
C THR A 58 -17.35 22.03 38.40
N ALA A 59 -17.51 21.87 37.09
CA ALA A 59 -16.87 20.81 36.34
C ALA A 59 -15.35 20.99 36.41
N ALA A 60 -14.66 20.05 37.04
CA ALA A 60 -13.21 19.95 36.98
C ALA A 60 -12.76 19.91 35.51
N PRO A 61 -11.65 20.57 35.14
CA PRO A 61 -11.14 20.51 33.78
C PRO A 61 -10.77 19.06 33.49
N GLY A 62 -11.56 18.40 32.63
CA GLY A 62 -11.27 17.06 32.17
C GLY A 62 -9.88 17.03 31.57
N THR A 63 -8.96 16.32 32.23
CA THR A 63 -7.62 16.08 31.73
C THR A 63 -7.75 15.44 30.36
N VAL A 64 -7.52 16.23 29.30
CA VAL A 64 -7.49 15.73 27.93
C VAL A 64 -6.36 14.70 27.88
N ILE A 65 -6.71 13.41 27.92
CA ILE A 65 -5.77 12.32 27.70
C ILE A 65 -5.29 12.47 26.26
N ARG A 66 -4.24 13.29 26.06
CA ARG A 66 -3.62 13.56 24.77
C ARG A 66 -2.84 12.31 24.40
N SER A 67 -3.58 11.42 23.77
CA SER A 67 -3.30 10.03 23.42
C SER A 67 -1.86 9.79 22.91
N LYS A 68 -1.21 8.78 23.49
CA LYS A 68 0.07 8.18 23.03
C LYS A 68 0.12 7.90 21.51
N SER A 69 -1.04 7.75 20.86
CA SER A 69 -1.18 7.60 19.39
C SER A 69 -0.66 8.80 18.60
N LEU A 70 -0.77 10.02 19.14
CA LEU A 70 -0.32 11.23 18.46
C LEU A 70 1.22 11.26 18.39
N GLN A 71 1.89 10.90 19.48
CA GLN A 71 3.35 10.84 19.57
C GLN A 71 3.94 9.78 18.65
N ALA A 72 3.33 8.58 18.61
CA ALA A 72 3.77 7.49 17.72
C ALA A 72 3.72 7.90 16.23
N LYS A 73 2.72 8.69 15.81
CA LYS A 73 2.66 9.23 14.45
C LYS A 73 3.86 10.13 14.18
N TYR A 74 4.11 11.15 15.01
CA TYR A 74 5.23 12.06 14.77
C TYR A 74 6.59 11.36 14.75
N VAL A 75 6.78 10.32 15.56
CA VAL A 75 8.00 9.51 15.54
C VAL A 75 8.18 8.79 14.19
N VAL A 76 7.13 8.18 13.65
CA VAL A 76 7.18 7.52 12.33
C VAL A 76 7.52 8.52 11.22
N TRP A 77 6.90 9.70 11.28
CA TRP A 77 7.14 10.78 10.32
C TRP A 77 8.56 11.34 10.41
N ALA A 78 9.05 11.58 11.63
CA ALA A 78 10.43 12.01 11.87
C ALA A 78 11.44 10.95 11.43
N MET A 79 11.15 9.66 11.66
CA MET A 79 12.00 8.56 11.23
C MET A 79 12.09 8.48 9.70
N PHE A 80 10.97 8.56 8.98
CA PHE A 80 11.00 8.59 7.51
C PHE A 80 11.67 9.85 6.96
N GLY A 81 11.43 11.01 7.57
CA GLY A 81 12.09 12.27 7.18
C GLY A 81 13.60 12.22 7.39
N LEU A 82 14.04 11.73 8.55
CA LEU A 82 15.46 11.57 8.89
C LEU A 82 16.13 10.54 8.00
N MET A 83 15.47 9.41 7.70
CA MET A 83 16.00 8.39 6.81
C MET A 83 16.11 8.90 5.38
N GLY A 84 15.11 9.63 4.88
CA GLY A 84 15.19 10.31 3.59
C GLY A 84 16.34 11.32 3.54
N LEU A 85 16.46 12.17 4.56
CA LEU A 85 17.55 13.14 4.67
C LEU A 85 18.93 12.46 4.71
N PHE A 86 19.09 11.39 5.49
CA PHE A 86 20.31 10.61 5.56
C PHE A 86 20.72 10.05 4.18
N VAL A 87 19.77 9.48 3.43
CA VAL A 87 20.02 8.96 2.07
C VAL A 87 20.43 10.09 1.12
N LEU A 88 19.75 11.24 1.17
CA LEU A 88 20.11 12.41 0.36
C LEU A 88 21.54 12.90 0.66
N LEU A 89 21.90 12.97 1.94
CA LEU A 89 23.20 13.49 2.38
C LEU A 89 24.36 12.54 2.10
N THR A 90 24.15 11.23 2.22
CA THR A 90 25.23 10.23 2.11
C THR A 90 25.37 9.61 0.73
N ARG A 91 24.29 9.49 -0.04
CA ARG A 91 24.29 8.80 -1.36
C ARG A 91 24.05 9.75 -2.52
N GLU A 92 23.07 10.64 -2.43
CA GLU A 92 22.75 11.53 -3.56
C GLU A 92 23.78 12.66 -3.70
N ARG A 93 24.39 13.10 -2.60
CA ARG A 93 25.51 14.06 -2.65
C ARG A 93 26.69 13.53 -3.46
N THR A 94 26.95 12.21 -3.40
CA THR A 94 27.98 11.57 -4.24
C THR A 94 27.59 11.43 -5.71
N LEU A 95 26.29 11.41 -6.04
CA LEU A 95 25.81 11.42 -7.43
C LEU A 95 25.96 12.79 -8.09
N LEU A 96 25.90 13.86 -7.30
CA LEU A 96 26.09 15.25 -7.75
C LEU A 96 27.58 15.60 -7.94
N ASP A 97 28.49 14.83 -7.34
CA ASP A 97 29.92 14.95 -7.60
C ASP A 97 30.28 14.36 -8.98
N SER A 98 30.77 15.22 -9.87
CA SER A 98 31.14 14.85 -11.25
C SER A 98 32.26 13.80 -11.33
N ASN A 99 33.09 13.67 -10.28
CA ASN A 99 34.22 12.73 -10.27
C ASN A 99 33.90 11.37 -9.64
N SER A 100 32.66 11.12 -9.24
CA SER A 100 32.31 9.86 -8.58
C SER A 100 32.13 8.70 -9.57
N PHE A 101 32.53 7.49 -9.14
CA PHE A 101 32.32 6.25 -9.88
C PHE A 101 30.83 6.01 -10.26
N LEU A 102 29.90 6.48 -9.41
CA LEU A 102 28.47 6.40 -9.68
C LEU A 102 28.06 7.28 -10.86
N ARG A 103 28.58 8.51 -10.96
CA ARG A 103 28.26 9.42 -12.06
C ARG A 103 28.72 8.87 -13.41
N GLN A 104 29.92 8.28 -13.48
CA GLN A 104 30.41 7.61 -14.69
C GLN A 104 29.55 6.41 -15.08
N ARG A 105 29.09 5.61 -14.11
CA ARG A 105 28.21 4.45 -14.37
C ARG A 105 26.84 4.85 -14.91
N TYR A 106 26.28 5.98 -14.44
CA TYR A 106 24.98 6.47 -14.90
C TYR A 106 25.05 7.40 -16.12
N ALA A 107 26.24 7.86 -16.51
CA ALA A 107 26.44 8.72 -17.68
C ALA A 107 26.00 8.05 -19.00
N ALA A 108 25.95 6.72 -19.06
CA ALA A 108 25.44 5.98 -20.21
C ALA A 108 23.90 6.04 -20.35
N ILE A 109 23.16 6.31 -19.27
CA ILE A 109 21.69 6.28 -19.22
C ILE A 109 21.06 7.48 -18.49
N PRO A 110 21.49 8.74 -18.75
CA PRO A 110 21.09 9.90 -17.96
C PRO A 110 19.58 10.15 -18.03
N TRP A 111 18.98 9.99 -19.21
CA TRP A 111 17.55 10.21 -19.42
C TRP A 111 16.68 9.19 -18.70
N LEU A 112 17.08 7.91 -18.68
CA LEU A 112 16.36 6.87 -17.93
C LEU A 112 16.43 7.15 -16.42
N MET A 113 17.57 7.60 -15.93
CA MET A 113 17.73 7.96 -14.52
C MET A 113 16.87 9.17 -14.13
N LEU A 114 16.77 10.20 -14.98
CA LEU A 114 15.87 11.34 -14.73
C LEU A 114 14.39 10.91 -14.78
N ALA A 115 14.02 10.12 -15.79
CA ALA A 115 12.65 9.64 -15.98
C ALA A 115 12.19 8.68 -14.87
N HIS A 116 13.11 7.93 -14.24
CA HIS A 116 12.82 7.12 -13.07
C HIS A 116 12.86 7.93 -11.76
N GLY A 117 13.96 8.65 -11.56
CA GLY A 117 14.33 9.26 -10.29
C GLY A 117 13.48 10.46 -9.90
N ILE A 118 13.21 11.39 -10.83
CA ILE A 118 12.38 12.58 -10.53
C ILE A 118 10.96 12.16 -10.15
N PRO A 119 10.24 11.33 -10.95
CA PRO A 119 8.90 10.92 -10.56
C PRO A 119 8.91 10.02 -9.32
N GLY A 120 9.91 9.15 -9.14
CA GLY A 120 10.04 8.33 -7.93
C GLY A 120 10.20 9.16 -6.66
N ALA A 121 11.07 10.17 -6.68
CA ALA A 121 11.27 11.10 -5.56
C ALA A 121 10.01 11.91 -5.27
N LEU A 122 9.30 12.37 -6.30
CA LEU A 122 8.05 13.10 -6.15
C LEU A 122 6.94 12.19 -5.56
N ALA A 123 6.84 10.94 -6.00
CA ALA A 123 5.90 9.97 -5.45
C ALA A 123 6.14 9.70 -3.96
N LEU A 124 7.41 9.53 -3.56
CA LEU A 124 7.81 9.40 -2.17
C LEU A 124 7.36 10.62 -1.34
N LEU A 125 7.72 11.83 -1.78
CA LEU A 125 7.39 13.05 -1.07
C LEU A 125 5.88 13.26 -0.93
N LEU A 126 5.12 13.10 -2.02
CA LEU A 126 3.68 13.34 -2.01
C LEU A 126 2.93 12.24 -1.24
N GLY A 127 3.37 10.99 -1.36
CA GLY A 127 2.71 9.82 -0.75
C GLY A 127 2.64 9.93 0.78
N VAL A 128 3.70 10.44 1.42
CA VAL A 128 3.74 10.74 2.84
C VAL A 128 2.52 11.58 3.28
N PHE A 129 2.27 12.71 2.62
CA PHE A 129 1.14 13.60 2.95
C PHE A 129 -0.25 12.98 2.70
N GLN A 130 -0.36 11.98 1.82
CA GLN A 130 -1.65 11.31 1.53
C GLN A 130 -2.23 10.57 2.75
N PHE A 131 -1.38 10.15 3.69
CA PHE A 131 -1.82 9.45 4.91
C PHE A 131 -2.34 10.40 5.99
N SER A 132 -2.17 11.71 5.83
CA SER A 132 -2.63 12.70 6.81
C SER A 132 -4.16 12.82 6.82
N SER A 133 -4.78 12.51 7.96
CA SER A 133 -6.22 12.72 8.16
C SER A 133 -6.60 14.20 8.08
N ARG A 134 -5.72 15.10 8.55
CA ARG A 134 -5.95 16.55 8.52
C ARG A 134 -6.04 17.08 7.09
N VAL A 135 -5.10 16.69 6.23
CA VAL A 135 -5.11 17.08 4.80
C VAL A 135 -6.36 16.55 4.12
N ARG A 136 -6.71 15.28 4.36
CA ARG A 136 -7.89 14.66 3.76
C ARG A 136 -9.22 15.28 4.22
N GLN A 137 -9.32 15.75 5.46
CA GLN A 137 -10.54 16.36 6.00
C GLN A 137 -10.66 17.85 5.66
N ARG A 138 -9.56 18.61 5.72
CA ARG A 138 -9.57 20.07 5.55
C ARG A 138 -9.27 20.54 4.12
N TYR A 139 -8.46 19.78 3.38
CA TYR A 139 -7.93 20.16 2.06
C TYR A 139 -8.14 19.03 1.04
N LEU A 140 -9.40 18.62 0.84
CA LEU A 140 -9.73 17.48 0.00
C LEU A 140 -9.30 17.65 -1.47
N GLN A 141 -9.39 18.87 -2.01
CA GLN A 141 -8.90 19.15 -3.37
C GLN A 141 -7.39 18.93 -3.48
N VAL A 142 -6.62 19.39 -2.50
CA VAL A 142 -5.16 19.18 -2.43
C VAL A 142 -4.84 17.69 -2.36
N HIS A 143 -5.55 16.94 -1.51
CA HIS A 143 -5.40 15.48 -1.44
C HIS A 143 -5.62 14.82 -2.82
N ARG A 144 -6.67 15.21 -3.55
CA ARG A 144 -6.98 14.68 -4.89
C ARG A 144 -5.91 15.02 -5.93
N VAL A 145 -5.43 16.27 -5.96
CA VAL A 145 -4.39 16.70 -6.91
C VAL A 145 -3.09 15.94 -6.64
N MET A 146 -2.64 15.91 -5.39
CA MET A 146 -1.45 15.17 -4.99
C MET A 146 -1.56 13.67 -5.28
N GLY A 147 -2.74 13.07 -5.06
CA GLY A 147 -3.00 11.67 -5.38
C GLY A 147 -2.92 11.38 -6.88
N ARG A 148 -3.40 12.29 -7.74
CA ARG A 148 -3.26 12.17 -9.19
C ARG A 148 -1.81 12.26 -9.64
N ILE A 149 -1.06 13.21 -9.08
CA ILE A 149 0.38 13.35 -9.36
C ILE A 149 1.12 12.09 -8.92
N TYR A 150 0.86 11.58 -7.70
CA TYR A 150 1.42 10.32 -7.22
C TYR A 150 1.17 9.18 -8.22
N VAL A 151 -0.07 8.96 -8.65
CA VAL A 151 -0.41 7.91 -9.63
C VAL A 151 0.36 8.08 -10.94
N GLY A 152 0.44 9.30 -11.47
CA GLY A 152 1.22 9.59 -12.68
C GLY A 152 2.71 9.29 -12.49
N CYS A 153 3.27 9.65 -11.33
CA CYS A 153 4.64 9.34 -10.99
C CYS A 153 4.91 7.84 -10.90
N VAL A 154 4.01 7.04 -10.31
CA VAL A 154 4.12 5.58 -10.29
C VAL A 154 4.09 5.00 -11.70
N ALA A 155 3.15 5.47 -12.53
CA ALA A 155 2.96 4.99 -13.90
C ALA A 155 4.21 5.21 -14.79
N ILE A 156 5.01 6.24 -14.50
CA ILE A 156 6.26 6.53 -15.22
C ILE A 156 7.45 5.85 -14.54
N SER A 157 7.63 6.05 -13.24
CA SER A 157 8.83 5.62 -12.52
C SER A 157 8.98 4.10 -12.49
N ALA A 158 7.88 3.36 -12.30
CA ALA A 158 7.94 1.91 -12.13
C ALA A 158 8.38 1.17 -13.43
N PRO A 159 7.80 1.41 -14.62
CA PRO A 159 8.29 0.80 -15.86
C PRO A 159 9.73 1.21 -16.19
N VAL A 160 10.09 2.47 -15.98
CA VAL A 160 11.45 2.96 -16.27
C VAL A 160 12.47 2.31 -15.34
N ALA A 161 12.11 1.97 -14.10
CA ALA A 161 12.98 1.24 -13.18
C ALA A 161 13.43 -0.12 -13.75
N ILE A 162 12.54 -0.80 -14.49
CA ILE A 162 12.86 -2.07 -15.15
C ILE A 162 13.89 -1.83 -16.25
N ALA A 163 13.67 -0.83 -17.11
CA ALA A 163 14.63 -0.46 -18.16
C ALA A 163 16.00 -0.08 -17.60
N VAL A 164 16.03 0.70 -16.50
CA VAL A 164 17.27 1.03 -15.78
C VAL A 164 17.98 -0.22 -15.28
N SER A 165 17.23 -1.19 -14.72
CA SER A 165 17.83 -2.42 -14.20
C SER A 165 18.43 -3.31 -15.29
N ILE A 166 17.79 -3.39 -16.47
CA ILE A 166 18.30 -4.13 -17.63
C ILE A 166 19.56 -3.46 -18.20
N ALA A 167 19.59 -2.12 -18.23
CA ALA A 167 20.72 -1.36 -18.76
C ALA A 167 21.95 -1.38 -17.84
N LEU A 168 21.81 -1.78 -16.58
CA LEU A 168 22.91 -1.82 -15.61
C LEU A 168 23.38 -3.27 -15.37
N PRO A 169 24.69 -3.52 -15.20
CA PRO A 169 25.26 -4.88 -15.24
C PRO A 169 25.10 -5.67 -13.92
N ILE A 170 23.95 -5.63 -13.25
CA ILE A 170 23.65 -6.47 -12.08
C ILE A 170 22.38 -7.30 -12.37
N PRO A 171 22.52 -8.47 -13.04
CA PRO A 171 21.39 -9.24 -13.54
C PRO A 171 20.38 -9.67 -12.46
N THR A 172 20.86 -9.94 -11.24
CA THR A 172 20.02 -10.38 -10.11
C THR A 172 19.08 -9.29 -9.61
N LEU A 173 19.38 -8.02 -9.85
CA LEU A 173 18.52 -6.90 -9.48
C LEU A 173 17.42 -6.64 -10.51
N SER A 174 17.55 -7.12 -11.75
CA SER A 174 16.53 -6.93 -12.79
C SER A 174 15.21 -7.62 -12.42
N MET A 175 15.28 -8.84 -11.89
CA MET A 175 14.09 -9.56 -11.42
C MET A 175 13.46 -8.87 -10.20
N ALA A 176 14.28 -8.44 -9.24
CA ALA A 176 13.82 -7.70 -8.08
C ALA A 176 13.12 -6.40 -8.48
N SER A 177 13.71 -5.63 -9.40
CA SER A 177 13.11 -4.41 -9.97
C SER A 177 11.80 -4.70 -10.68
N ALA A 178 11.71 -5.77 -11.47
CA ALA A 178 10.47 -6.16 -12.15
C ALA A 178 9.34 -6.48 -11.16
N ILE A 179 9.63 -7.26 -10.11
CA ILE A 179 8.66 -7.60 -9.07
C ILE A 179 8.23 -6.36 -8.29
N GLN A 180 9.18 -5.52 -7.87
CA GLN A 180 8.88 -4.29 -7.15
C GLN A 180 8.03 -3.33 -8.01
N ALA A 181 8.42 -3.10 -9.26
CA ALA A 181 7.70 -2.23 -10.19
C ALA A 181 6.28 -2.74 -10.44
N THR A 182 6.13 -4.03 -10.69
CA THR A 182 4.83 -4.68 -10.92
C THR A 182 3.96 -4.58 -9.66
N GLY A 183 4.51 -4.89 -8.48
CA GLY A 183 3.80 -4.75 -7.21
C GLY A 183 3.32 -3.32 -6.96
N TRP A 184 4.17 -2.33 -7.24
CA TRP A 184 3.81 -0.92 -7.10
C TRP A 184 2.73 -0.47 -8.08
N LEU A 185 2.82 -0.89 -9.34
CA LEU A 185 1.82 -0.60 -10.38
C LEU A 185 0.48 -1.25 -10.07
N LEU A 186 0.46 -2.55 -9.71
CA LEU A 186 -0.76 -3.28 -9.43
C LEU A 186 -1.47 -2.69 -8.21
N THR A 187 -0.77 -2.52 -7.09
CA THR A 187 -1.38 -1.95 -5.87
C THR A 187 -1.91 -0.53 -6.10
N THR A 188 -1.19 0.32 -6.83
CA THR A 188 -1.62 1.68 -7.17
C THR A 188 -2.79 1.67 -8.16
N GLY A 189 -2.74 0.81 -9.17
CA GLY A 189 -3.80 0.62 -10.16
C GLY A 189 -5.10 0.13 -9.51
N THR A 190 -5.02 -0.83 -8.59
CA THR A 190 -6.18 -1.30 -7.83
C THR A 190 -6.71 -0.21 -6.90
N ALA A 191 -5.85 0.57 -6.24
CA ALA A 191 -6.28 1.71 -5.45
C ALA A 191 -7.04 2.74 -6.30
N LEU A 192 -6.56 3.00 -7.51
CA LEU A 192 -7.18 3.90 -8.47
C LEU A 192 -8.53 3.36 -9.00
N TYR A 193 -8.60 2.07 -9.26
CA TYR A 193 -9.84 1.39 -9.62
C TYR A 193 -10.88 1.52 -8.50
N CYS A 194 -10.51 1.21 -7.26
CA CYS A 194 -11.39 1.33 -6.09
C CYS A 194 -11.97 2.74 -5.93
N ILE A 195 -11.14 3.80 -6.02
CA ILE A 195 -11.64 5.17 -5.87
C ILE A 195 -12.59 5.58 -7.00
N ARG A 196 -12.34 5.13 -8.25
CA ARG A 196 -13.24 5.41 -9.38
C ARG A 196 -14.59 4.71 -9.25
N THR A 197 -14.61 3.55 -8.61
CA THR A 197 -15.84 2.79 -8.32
C THR A 197 -16.52 3.19 -7.00
N GLY A 198 -16.09 4.27 -6.34
CA GLY A 198 -16.67 4.72 -5.07
C GLY A 198 -16.31 3.86 -3.85
N ARG A 199 -15.42 2.88 -3.99
CA ARG A 199 -14.96 1.97 -2.93
C ARG A 199 -13.86 2.61 -2.08
N ILE A 200 -14.25 3.57 -1.25
CA ILE A 200 -13.32 4.44 -0.50
C ILE A 200 -12.48 3.66 0.53
N GLN A 201 -13.07 2.69 1.22
CA GLN A 201 -12.35 1.90 2.22
C GLN A 201 -11.26 1.06 1.54
N GLN A 202 -11.62 0.32 0.49
CA GLN A 202 -10.69 -0.49 -0.28
C GLN A 202 -9.60 0.37 -0.93
N HIS A 203 -9.94 1.57 -1.43
CA HIS A 203 -8.94 2.52 -1.92
C HIS A 203 -7.87 2.82 -0.87
N ARG A 204 -8.27 3.11 0.38
CA ARG A 204 -7.32 3.38 1.47
C ARG A 204 -6.43 2.17 1.76
N GLU A 205 -7.02 0.98 1.81
CA GLU A 205 -6.28 -0.25 2.07
C GLU A 205 -5.26 -0.57 0.96
N TRP A 206 -5.62 -0.34 -0.30
CA TRP A 206 -4.69 -0.51 -1.43
C TRP A 206 -3.61 0.58 -1.47
N MET A 207 -3.91 1.81 -1.07
CA MET A 207 -2.88 2.85 -0.91
C MET A 207 -1.88 2.51 0.20
N ILE A 208 -2.33 1.89 1.30
CA ILE A 208 -1.45 1.38 2.38
C ILE A 208 -0.53 0.26 1.85
N ARG A 209 -0.98 -0.55 0.89
CA ARG A 209 -0.16 -1.58 0.22
C ARG A 209 0.79 -1.00 -0.84
N SER A 210 0.40 0.07 -1.52
CA SER A 210 1.19 0.72 -2.57
C SER A 210 2.41 1.46 -2.03
N TYR A 211 2.24 2.29 -1.00
CA TYR A 211 3.29 3.18 -0.54
C TYR A 211 4.60 2.49 -0.07
N PRO A 212 4.55 1.32 0.58
CA PRO A 212 5.75 0.54 0.92
C PRO A 212 6.64 0.17 -0.28
N PHE A 213 6.06 -0.07 -1.47
CA PHE A 213 6.85 -0.31 -2.68
C PHE A 213 7.64 0.92 -3.14
N ALA A 214 7.11 2.13 -2.93
CA ALA A 214 7.85 3.37 -3.16
C ALA A 214 9.04 3.48 -2.19
N MET A 215 8.82 3.11 -0.92
CA MET A 215 9.81 3.21 0.16
C MET A 215 10.99 2.24 0.05
N VAL A 216 10.89 1.19 -0.79
CA VAL A 216 11.96 0.19 -0.93
C VAL A 216 13.31 0.85 -1.22
N PHE A 217 13.34 1.85 -2.10
CA PHE A 217 14.57 2.59 -2.41
C PHE A 217 15.22 3.20 -1.16
N VAL A 218 14.44 3.93 -0.37
CA VAL A 218 14.92 4.63 0.84
C VAL A 218 15.41 3.63 1.89
N VAL A 219 14.64 2.57 2.12
CA VAL A 219 14.94 1.56 3.16
C VAL A 219 16.18 0.74 2.77
N VAL A 220 16.28 0.28 1.53
CA VAL A 220 17.46 -0.48 1.06
C VAL A 220 18.72 0.39 1.17
N ARG A 221 18.67 1.66 0.79
CA ARG A 221 19.82 2.56 0.89
C ARG A 221 20.27 2.76 2.35
N ALA A 222 19.33 2.85 3.29
CA ALA A 222 19.64 2.92 4.70
C ALA A 222 20.28 1.63 5.23
N ILE A 223 19.75 0.45 4.86
CA ILE A 223 20.29 -0.85 5.27
C ILE A 223 21.71 -1.06 4.70
N VAL A 224 21.93 -0.77 3.42
CA VAL A 224 23.24 -0.90 2.75
C VAL A 224 24.27 0.11 3.28
N ALA A 225 23.83 1.19 3.93
CA ALA A 225 24.76 2.11 4.60
C ALA A 225 25.33 1.55 5.90
N ILE A 226 24.75 0.50 6.48
CA ILE A 226 25.28 -0.17 7.66
C ILE A 226 26.60 -0.86 7.28
N PRO A 227 27.72 -0.56 7.96
CA PRO A 227 29.04 -1.09 7.57
C PRO A 227 29.10 -2.62 7.50
N ALA A 228 28.36 -3.33 8.36
CA ALA A 228 28.27 -4.79 8.32
C ALA A 228 27.65 -5.31 7.01
N VAL A 229 26.58 -4.68 6.53
CA VAL A 229 25.93 -5.05 5.26
C VAL A 229 26.79 -4.63 4.07
N ALA A 230 27.40 -3.44 4.14
CA ALA A 230 28.28 -2.94 3.09
C ALA A 230 29.49 -3.86 2.84
N ARG A 231 30.06 -4.45 3.90
CA ARG A 231 31.17 -5.42 3.80
C ARG A 231 30.80 -6.72 3.10
N MET A 232 29.51 -7.08 3.05
CA MET A 232 29.03 -8.26 2.32
C MET A 232 28.97 -8.05 0.79
N GLY A 233 29.27 -6.83 0.31
CA GLY A 233 29.31 -6.53 -1.12
C GLY A 233 27.97 -6.76 -1.81
N GLU A 234 28.00 -7.43 -2.96
CA GLU A 234 26.81 -7.68 -3.77
C GLU A 234 25.75 -8.52 -3.05
N VAL A 235 26.17 -9.53 -2.27
CA VAL A 235 25.27 -10.40 -1.50
C VAL A 235 24.47 -9.56 -0.49
N GLY A 236 25.13 -8.64 0.21
CA GLY A 236 24.46 -7.76 1.17
C GLY A 236 23.40 -6.86 0.52
N ILE A 237 23.70 -6.33 -0.68
CA ILE A 237 22.76 -5.51 -1.45
C ILE A 237 21.57 -6.36 -1.90
N GLN A 238 21.81 -7.54 -2.48
CA GLN A 238 20.76 -8.44 -2.94
C GLN A 238 19.85 -8.87 -1.79
N THR A 239 20.42 -9.31 -0.66
CA THR A 239 19.65 -9.69 0.53
C THR A 239 18.78 -8.52 1.01
N ALA A 240 19.34 -7.32 1.14
CA ALA A 240 18.59 -6.15 1.58
C ALA A 240 17.40 -5.84 0.64
N VAL A 241 17.63 -5.86 -0.68
CA VAL A 241 16.58 -5.61 -1.68
C VAL A 241 15.45 -6.63 -1.57
N TRP A 242 15.77 -7.92 -1.60
CA TRP A 242 14.76 -8.99 -1.56
C TRP A 242 13.99 -9.01 -0.23
N SER A 243 14.67 -8.83 0.91
CA SER A 243 14.01 -8.76 2.21
C SER A 243 13.05 -7.58 2.33
N VAL A 244 13.43 -6.41 1.80
CA VAL A 244 12.58 -5.21 1.85
C VAL A 244 11.39 -5.35 0.88
N ILE A 245 11.57 -5.91 -0.31
CA ILE A 245 10.46 -6.20 -1.23
C ILE A 245 9.48 -7.19 -0.59
N ALA A 246 9.96 -8.29 -0.02
CA ALA A 246 9.12 -9.26 0.67
C ALA A 246 8.35 -8.58 1.82
N THR A 247 9.02 -7.75 2.61
CA THR A 247 8.37 -6.97 3.67
C THR A 247 7.30 -6.05 3.11
N ALA A 248 7.55 -5.34 2.00
CA ALA A 248 6.56 -4.48 1.35
C ALA A 248 5.33 -5.25 0.85
N CYS A 249 5.50 -6.49 0.39
CA CYS A 249 4.40 -7.37 -0.03
C CYS A 249 3.51 -7.81 1.15
N PHE A 250 4.11 -8.26 2.25
CA PHE A 250 3.39 -8.95 3.32
C PHE A 250 3.00 -8.04 4.50
N LEU A 251 3.90 -7.16 4.93
CA LEU A 251 3.71 -6.35 6.14
C LEU A 251 2.42 -5.52 6.10
N PRO A 252 2.06 -4.83 5.00
CA PRO A 252 0.87 -3.99 4.99
C PRO A 252 -0.42 -4.81 5.10
N SER A 253 -0.44 -5.98 4.44
CA SER A 253 -1.58 -6.90 4.51
C SER A 253 -1.75 -7.49 5.91
N PHE A 254 -0.64 -7.85 6.56
CA PHE A 254 -0.66 -8.31 7.95
C PHE A 254 -1.15 -7.20 8.90
N VAL A 255 -0.66 -5.98 8.75
CA VAL A 255 -1.06 -4.83 9.58
C VAL A 255 -2.55 -4.53 9.44
N ILE A 256 -3.10 -4.56 8.22
CA ILE A 256 -4.53 -4.35 7.97
C ILE A 256 -5.37 -5.46 8.63
N ALA A 257 -4.98 -6.73 8.46
CA ALA A 257 -5.68 -7.86 9.08
C ALA A 257 -5.63 -7.79 10.62
N TRP A 258 -4.48 -7.44 11.18
CA TRP A 258 -4.31 -7.29 12.62
C TRP A 258 -5.20 -6.20 13.21
N GLN A 259 -5.29 -5.05 12.54
CA GLN A 259 -6.17 -3.96 12.97
C GLN A 259 -7.64 -4.37 12.93
N ALA A 260 -8.06 -5.13 11.92
CA ALA A 260 -9.42 -5.66 11.85
C ALA A 260 -9.73 -6.60 13.01
N LEU A 261 -8.83 -7.54 13.34
CA LEU A 261 -8.99 -8.44 14.48
C LEU A 261 -9.04 -7.69 15.82
N ALA A 262 -8.20 -6.69 16.02
CA ALA A 262 -8.18 -5.88 17.23
C ALA A 262 -9.49 -5.09 17.42
N ALA A 263 -10.07 -4.56 16.34
CA ALA A 263 -11.36 -3.87 16.38
C ALA A 263 -12.51 -4.82 16.75
N SER A 264 -12.56 -6.02 16.18
CA SER A 264 -13.58 -7.02 16.50
C SER A 264 -13.56 -7.45 17.97
N ARG A 265 -12.36 -7.59 18.56
CA ARG A 265 -12.22 -7.91 19.99
C ARG A 265 -12.76 -6.83 20.92
N GLN A 266 -12.62 -5.55 20.54
CA GLN A 266 -13.13 -4.44 21.35
C GLN A 266 -14.65 -4.39 21.38
N LEU A 267 -15.30 -4.75 20.27
CA LEU A 267 -16.77 -4.81 20.18
C LEU A 267 -17.37 -6.00 20.94
N ALA A 268 -16.63 -7.11 21.05
CA ALA A 268 -17.08 -8.31 21.76
C ALA A 268 -16.95 -8.23 23.29
N LYS A 269 -16.29 -7.21 23.85
CA LYS A 269 -16.12 -7.07 25.30
C LYS A 269 -17.45 -6.57 25.90
N PRO A 270 -18.14 -7.37 26.75
CA PRO A 270 -19.39 -6.93 27.37
C PRO A 270 -19.11 -5.69 28.23
N ARG A 271 -19.95 -4.65 28.08
CA ARG A 271 -19.92 -3.48 28.97
C ARG A 271 -20.43 -3.95 30.32
N THR A 272 -19.52 -4.14 31.27
CA THR A 272 -19.86 -4.21 32.69
C THR A 272 -20.46 -2.85 33.06
N VAL A 273 -21.77 -2.82 33.29
CA VAL A 273 -22.52 -1.69 33.86
C VAL A 273 -22.29 -1.67 35.36
#